data_AF-A0A9Y1BKA6-F1
#
_entry.id   AF-A0A9Y1BKA6-F1
#
_cell.length_a   1.000
_cell.length_b   1.000
_cell.length_c   1.000
_cell.angle_alpha   90.00
_cell.angle_beta   90.00
_cell.angle_gamma   90.00
#
_symmetry.space_group_name_H-M   'P 1'
#
loop_
_entity.id
_entity.type
_entity.pdbx_description
1 polymer ?
#
loop_
_entity_poly.entity_id
_entity_poly.type
_entity_poly.pdbx_seq_one_letter_code
_entity_poly.pdbx_strand_id
1 'polypeptide(L)'
;MSIYIVEKTGELSTCHDKDRALKSENVLIVVSHMDKKVYTWVGSRASPQSKFACARETARMRMELGYRAVNLEEADTTESFLRAIDEVLNGSDSSGTSFRPRPAAYSSQIKEKKKEKIREKQKEVIKKEEPKDIKAAVTPSVKLDASSPKVLDINYVVKQTSTLPPINGMIRDYIIIGDKLYIAPDEDTSEVAMMDSLPDGGFVAEDYLPRLYIENGRVIAVELWREQ
;
A
#
# COMPACT_ATOMS: atom_id res chain seq x y z
N MET A 1 2.83 21.50 10.36
CA MET A 1 3.74 20.70 9.50
C MET A 1 4.84 20.15 10.38
N SER A 2 5.45 19.01 10.03
CA SER A 2 6.47 18.39 10.88
C SER A 2 7.51 17.65 10.04
N ILE A 3 8.78 17.74 10.46
CA ILE A 3 9.91 17.01 9.91
C ILE A 3 10.35 15.95 10.93
N TYR A 4 10.47 14.71 10.48
CA TYR A 4 10.94 13.58 11.27
C TYR A 4 12.17 12.96 10.61
N ILE A 5 13.23 12.73 11.38
CA ILE A 5 14.34 11.86 11.02
C ILE A 5 13.99 10.45 11.47
N VAL A 6 14.17 9.47 10.58
CA VAL A 6 13.95 8.06 10.88
C VAL A 6 15.27 7.43 11.32
N GLU A 7 15.36 7.09 12.59
CA GLU A 7 16.56 6.47 13.15
C GLU A 7 16.69 4.99 12.74
N LYS A 8 17.89 4.42 12.89
CA LYS A 8 18.15 3.00 12.57
C LYS A 8 17.33 2.04 13.43
N THR A 9 16.93 2.48 14.62
CA THR A 9 16.03 1.76 15.54
C THR A 9 14.59 1.72 15.04
N GLY A 10 14.25 2.57 14.06
CA GLY A 10 12.89 2.78 13.56
C GLY A 10 12.08 3.80 14.37
N GLU A 11 12.72 4.51 15.30
CA GLU A 11 12.11 5.64 16.00
C GLU A 11 12.12 6.92 15.15
N LEU A 12 11.12 7.77 15.35
CA LEU A 12 10.98 9.07 14.68
C LEU A 12 11.46 10.18 15.61
N SER A 13 12.54 10.88 15.24
CA SER A 13 13.02 12.06 15.96
C SER A 13 12.66 13.34 15.21
N THR A 14 11.98 14.27 15.88
CA THR A 14 11.64 15.57 15.28
C THR A 14 12.89 16.40 15.05
N CYS A 15 13.02 16.99 13.87
CA CYS A 15 14.16 17.84 13.53
C CYS A 15 13.73 19.27 13.23
N HIS A 16 14.50 20.24 13.74
CA HIS A 16 14.29 21.68 13.54
C HIS A 16 15.49 22.34 12.85
N ASP A 17 16.39 21.55 12.28
CA ASP A 17 17.62 22.03 11.65
C ASP A 17 17.74 21.40 10.25
N LYS A 18 17.79 22.25 9.23
CA LYS A 18 17.85 21.86 7.81
C LYS A 18 19.12 21.06 7.52
N ASP A 19 20.25 21.55 8.02
CA ASP A 19 21.57 20.99 7.71
C ASP A 19 21.77 19.64 8.40
N ARG A 20 21.15 19.47 9.57
CA ARG A 20 21.09 18.18 10.25
C ARG A 20 20.13 17.20 9.56
N ALA A 21 18.98 17.68 9.09
CA ALA A 21 17.99 16.83 8.42
C ALA A 21 18.56 16.27 7.11
N LEU A 22 19.07 17.12 6.23
CA LEU A 22 19.49 16.79 4.86
C LEU A 22 20.87 16.11 4.75
N LYS A 23 21.29 15.35 5.77
CA LYS A 23 22.52 14.54 5.67
C LYS A 23 22.28 13.29 4.86
N SER A 24 23.23 12.94 3.99
CA SER A 24 23.17 11.75 3.13
C SER A 24 22.99 10.41 3.86
N GLU A 25 23.24 10.36 5.18
CA GLU A 25 23.05 9.15 6.00
C GLU A 25 21.62 8.99 6.56
N ASN A 26 20.81 10.06 6.48
CA ASN A 26 19.50 10.12 7.08
C ASN A 26 18.39 9.73 6.09
N VAL A 27 17.25 9.36 6.67
CA VAL A 27 15.98 9.27 5.97
C VAL A 27 15.01 10.20 6.68
N LEU A 28 14.26 10.98 5.91
CA LEU A 28 13.36 12.00 6.43
C LEU A 28 11.92 11.72 6.00
N ILE A 29 10.99 12.09 6.87
CA ILE A 29 9.57 12.20 6.55
C ILE A 29 9.17 13.66 6.81
N VAL A 30 8.60 14.31 5.81
CA VAL A 30 8.10 15.68 5.91
C VAL A 30 6.61 15.69 5.59
N VAL A 31 5.81 16.15 6.54
CA VAL A 31 4.36 16.25 6.38
C VAL A 31 3.97 17.70 6.08
N SER A 32 3.62 17.97 4.81
CA SER A 32 3.09 19.24 4.34
C SER A 32 1.56 19.20 4.31
N HIS A 33 0.92 19.92 5.23
CA HIS A 33 -0.55 20.03 5.24
C HIS A 33 -1.08 20.95 4.13
N MET A 34 -0.27 21.92 3.69
CA MET A 34 -0.66 22.84 2.62
C MET A 34 -0.72 22.13 1.27
N ASP A 35 0.30 21.34 0.95
CA ASP A 35 0.31 20.56 -0.29
C ASP A 35 -0.50 19.25 -0.18
N LYS A 36 -0.98 18.91 1.03
CA LYS A 36 -1.56 17.60 1.37
C LYS A 36 -0.67 16.45 0.91
N LYS A 37 0.63 16.57 1.17
CA LYS A 37 1.67 15.62 0.78
C LYS A 37 2.49 15.15 1.98
N VAL A 38 2.89 13.88 1.95
CA VAL A 38 3.89 13.29 2.83
C VAL A 38 5.11 12.99 1.97
N TYR A 39 6.16 13.78 2.14
CA TYR A 39 7.42 13.57 1.43
C TYR A 39 8.28 12.59 2.23
N THR A 40 8.78 11.57 1.55
CA THR A 40 9.87 10.71 2.03
C THR A 40 11.13 11.14 1.31
N TRP A 41 12.18 11.50 2.04
CA TRP A 41 13.49 11.80 1.45
C TRP A 41 14.53 10.80 1.92
N VAL A 42 15.26 10.21 0.99
CA VAL A 42 16.22 9.14 1.25
C VAL A 42 17.62 9.59 0.88
N GLY A 43 18.49 9.71 1.89
CA GLY A 43 19.90 9.96 1.68
C GLY A 43 20.59 8.81 0.94
N SER A 44 21.58 9.14 0.08
CA SER A 44 22.35 8.19 -0.72
C SER A 44 23.08 7.12 0.12
N ARG A 45 23.45 7.46 1.36
CA ARG A 45 24.14 6.58 2.32
C ARG A 45 23.23 6.09 3.45
N ALA A 46 21.91 6.26 3.31
CA ALA A 46 20.96 5.81 4.30
C ALA A 46 20.97 4.28 4.47
N SER A 47 20.89 3.82 5.72
CA SER A 47 20.87 2.39 6.01
C SER A 47 19.59 1.71 5.51
N PRO A 48 19.63 0.44 5.06
CA PRO A 48 18.42 -0.28 4.66
C PRO A 48 17.35 -0.31 5.75
N GLN A 49 17.75 -0.46 7.02
CA GLN A 49 16.84 -0.46 8.17
C GLN A 49 16.06 0.85 8.28
N SER A 50 16.73 1.99 8.17
CA SER A 50 16.09 3.32 8.18
C SER A 50 15.13 3.50 7.00
N LYS A 51 15.47 2.97 5.81
CA LYS A 51 14.59 3.03 4.62
C LYS A 51 13.31 2.23 4.83
N PHE A 52 13.39 1.00 5.34
CA PHE A 52 12.22 0.17 5.64
C PHE A 52 11.35 0.77 6.75
N ALA A 53 11.97 1.27 7.82
CA ALA A 53 11.27 1.95 8.89
C ALA A 53 10.52 3.19 8.35
N CYS A 54 11.18 3.98 7.50
CA CYS A 54 10.59 5.15 6.88
C CYS A 54 9.38 4.78 6.02
N ALA A 55 9.52 3.79 5.13
CA ALA A 55 8.42 3.34 4.28
C ALA A 55 7.18 2.92 5.10
N ARG A 56 7.40 2.23 6.22
CA ARG A 56 6.32 1.84 7.14
C ARG A 56 5.64 3.05 7.79
N GLU A 57 6.42 3.99 8.32
CA GLU A 57 5.87 5.18 8.97
C GLU A 57 5.19 6.13 7.97
N THR A 58 5.74 6.30 6.77
CA THR A 58 5.09 7.04 5.68
C THR A 58 3.75 6.41 5.29
N ALA A 59 3.70 5.08 5.14
CA ALA A 59 2.45 4.38 4.82
C ALA A 59 1.39 4.59 5.91
N ARG A 60 1.80 4.54 7.19
CA ARG A 60 0.93 4.84 8.33
C ARG A 60 0.42 6.27 8.29
N MET A 61 1.29 7.26 8.13
CA MET A 61 0.91 8.69 8.06
C MET A 61 0.00 8.98 6.86
N ARG A 62 0.24 8.34 5.72
CA ARG A 62 -0.63 8.42 4.54
C ARG A 62 -2.03 7.91 4.85
N MET A 63 -2.18 6.77 5.53
CA MET A 63 -3.49 6.24 5.90
C MET A 63 -4.20 7.13 6.93
N GLU A 64 -3.46 7.69 7.88
CA GLU A 64 -4.01 8.52 8.95
C GLU A 64 -4.46 9.90 8.45
N LEU A 65 -3.67 10.51 7.56
CA LEU A 65 -3.90 11.88 7.08
C LEU A 65 -4.63 11.93 5.72
N GLY A 66 -4.63 10.84 4.95
CA GLY A 66 -5.18 10.80 3.60
C GLY A 66 -4.39 11.60 2.55
N TYR A 67 -3.11 11.87 2.81
CA TYR A 67 -2.25 12.70 1.97
C TYR A 67 -1.54 11.89 0.88
N ARG A 68 -1.15 12.54 -0.23
CA ARG A 68 -0.36 11.88 -1.29
C ARG A 68 1.06 11.64 -0.78
N ALA A 69 1.61 10.44 -0.98
CA ALA A 69 3.01 10.16 -0.65
C ALA A 69 3.89 10.55 -1.85
N VAL A 70 5.04 11.18 -1.59
CA VAL A 70 6.04 11.52 -2.61
C VAL A 70 7.39 11.01 -2.12
N ASN A 71 8.00 10.10 -2.86
CA ASN A 71 9.30 9.55 -2.52
C ASN A 71 10.38 10.27 -3.32
N LEU A 72 11.42 10.73 -2.64
CA LEU A 72 12.53 11.50 -3.20
C LEU A 72 13.84 10.86 -2.75
N GLU A 73 14.78 10.77 -3.67
CA GLU A 73 16.18 10.46 -3.35
C GLU A 73 16.99 11.75 -3.23
N GLU A 74 18.15 11.68 -2.59
CA GLU A 74 19.06 12.83 -2.42
C GLU A 74 19.37 13.54 -3.75
N ALA A 75 19.57 12.79 -4.83
CA ALA A 75 19.86 13.33 -6.16
C ALA A 75 18.64 13.99 -6.82
N ASP A 76 17.43 13.53 -6.49
CA ASP A 76 16.16 13.95 -7.11
C ASP A 76 15.40 14.96 -6.23
N THR A 77 16.14 15.69 -5.39
CA THR A 77 15.54 16.65 -4.46
C THR A 77 14.83 17.78 -5.21
N THR A 78 13.51 17.87 -5.06
CA THR A 78 12.67 18.85 -5.76
C THR A 78 12.54 20.18 -5.00
N GLU A 79 12.31 21.27 -5.73
CA GLU A 79 12.04 22.59 -5.12
C GLU A 79 10.79 22.58 -4.23
N SER A 80 9.75 21.81 -4.59
CA SER A 80 8.53 21.66 -3.77
C SER A 80 8.84 21.08 -2.38
N PHE A 81 9.78 20.14 -2.32
CA PHE A 81 10.21 19.54 -1.06
C PHE A 81 11.06 20.50 -0.23
N LEU A 82 12.02 21.20 -0.86
CA LEU A 82 12.84 22.19 -0.18
C LEU A 82 11.98 23.30 0.41
N ARG A 83 10.97 23.76 -0.33
CA ARG A 83 9.97 24.72 0.16
C ARG A 83 9.21 24.19 1.37
N ALA A 84 8.76 22.93 1.34
CA ALA A 84 8.07 22.31 2.48
C ALA A 84 8.95 22.23 3.72
N ILE A 85 10.26 21.96 3.56
CA ILE A 85 11.22 22.01 4.67
C ILE A 85 11.39 23.43 5.19
N ASP A 86 11.66 24.39 4.31
CA ASP A 86 11.89 25.78 4.70
C ASP A 86 10.66 26.39 5.38
N GLU A 87 9.46 25.98 5.01
CA GLU A 87 8.23 26.41 5.67
C GLU A 87 8.08 25.84 7.09
N VAL A 88 8.46 24.57 7.31
CA VAL A 88 8.46 23.99 8.67
C VAL A 88 9.46 24.70 9.57
N LEU A 89 10.62 25.09 9.02
CA LEU A 89 11.73 25.66 9.77
C LEU A 89 11.58 27.18 10.00
N ASN A 90 11.12 27.90 8.99
CA ASN A 90 10.89 29.35 9.04
C ASN A 90 9.48 29.71 9.53
N GLY A 91 8.60 28.71 9.71
CA GLY A 91 7.29 28.85 10.34
C GLY A 91 7.35 29.14 11.85
N SER A 92 8.24 30.03 12.27
CA SER A 92 8.14 30.70 13.56
C SER A 92 7.11 31.81 13.42
N ASP A 93 5.84 31.47 13.62
CA ASP A 93 4.78 32.31 14.23
C ASP A 93 3.39 31.80 13.86
N SER A 94 3.00 30.64 14.37
CA SER A 94 1.62 30.42 14.88
C SER A 94 1.43 29.00 15.42
N SER A 95 1.27 28.94 16.75
CA SER A 95 0.59 27.87 17.49
C SER A 95 1.13 26.44 17.35
N GLY A 96 1.94 26.06 18.34
CA GLY A 96 2.12 24.67 18.71
C GLY A 96 0.77 24.00 18.99
N THR A 97 0.42 23.04 18.16
CA THR A 97 -0.43 21.92 18.57
C THR A 97 0.34 20.66 18.23
N SER A 98 0.95 20.05 19.24
CA SER A 98 1.38 18.67 19.12
C SER A 98 0.10 17.84 18.96
N PHE A 99 -0.28 17.54 17.73
CA PHE A 99 -1.22 16.46 17.48
C PHE A 99 -0.51 15.17 17.88
N ARG A 100 -0.69 14.77 19.14
CA ARG A 100 -0.64 13.37 19.52
C ARG A 100 -2.03 12.81 19.22
N PRO A 101 -2.22 11.98 18.19
CA PRO A 101 -3.42 11.19 18.08
C PRO A 101 -3.49 10.32 19.34
N ARG A 102 -4.52 10.55 20.15
CA ARG A 102 -4.85 9.69 21.28
C ARG A 102 -5.11 8.29 20.69
N PRO A 103 -4.46 7.22 21.16
CA PRO A 103 -4.78 5.89 20.68
C PRO A 103 -6.28 5.66 20.96
N ALA A 104 -7.05 5.46 19.89
CA ALA A 104 -8.43 5.02 20.02
C ALA A 104 -8.38 3.69 20.78
N ALA A 105 -8.97 3.68 21.98
CA ALA A 105 -9.08 2.50 22.80
C ALA A 105 -9.84 1.44 22.01
N TYR A 106 -9.13 0.44 21.52
CA TYR A 106 -9.74 -0.75 20.95
C TYR A 106 -10.47 -1.44 22.10
N SER A 107 -11.79 -1.30 22.10
CA SER A 107 -12.70 -1.96 23.02
C SER A 107 -12.55 -3.47 22.87
N SER A 108 -11.77 -4.08 23.75
CA SER A 108 -11.72 -5.51 23.97
C SER A 108 -12.99 -5.95 24.69
N GLN A 109 -14.02 -6.27 23.92
CA GLN A 109 -15.18 -7.04 24.40
C GLN A 109 -15.42 -8.25 23.49
N ILE A 110 -14.58 -9.27 23.63
CA ILE A 110 -15.01 -10.64 23.36
C ILE A 110 -15.09 -11.35 24.71
N LYS A 111 -16.33 -11.70 25.04
CA LYS A 111 -16.81 -12.24 26.31
C LYS A 111 -16.10 -13.53 26.70
N GLU A 112 -15.53 -13.51 27.90
CA GLU A 112 -15.32 -14.71 28.72
C GLU A 112 -16.66 -15.41 28.99
N LYS A 113 -16.71 -16.72 28.76
CA LYS A 113 -17.61 -17.62 29.48
C LYS A 113 -16.79 -18.64 30.27
N LYS A 114 -17.10 -18.62 31.57
CA LYS A 114 -16.52 -19.33 32.71
C LYS A 114 -16.64 -20.86 32.67
N LYS A 115 -15.61 -21.49 33.28
CA LYS A 115 -15.59 -22.65 34.23
C LYS A 115 -16.05 -24.01 33.66
N GLU A 116 -15.42 -25.14 33.99
CA GLU A 116 -15.08 -25.58 35.35
C GLU A 116 -14.03 -26.70 35.40
N LYS A 117 -13.38 -26.79 36.57
CA LYS A 117 -12.34 -27.73 37.00
C LYS A 117 -12.77 -29.20 36.90
N ILE A 118 -11.87 -30.06 36.44
CA ILE A 118 -11.67 -31.41 37.03
C ILE A 118 -10.17 -31.62 37.28
N ARG A 119 -9.94 -32.31 38.39
CA ARG A 119 -8.77 -32.34 39.26
C ARG A 119 -8.05 -33.68 39.11
N GLU A 120 -6.72 -33.60 39.11
CA GLU A 120 -5.69 -34.55 39.58
C GLU A 120 -5.75 -36.06 39.32
N LYS A 121 -4.53 -36.56 39.05
CA LYS A 121 -3.94 -37.90 39.26
C LYS A 121 -4.22 -38.95 38.18
N GLN A 122 -3.17 -39.29 37.44
CA GLN A 122 -2.32 -40.44 37.79
C GLN A 122 -0.99 -40.41 37.02
N LYS A 123 0.11 -40.56 37.77
CA LYS A 123 1.40 -41.04 37.27
C LYS A 123 1.27 -42.54 37.06
N GLU A 124 1.56 -43.05 35.86
CA GLU A 124 2.16 -44.38 35.75
C GLU A 124 3.00 -44.55 34.47
N VAL A 125 4.25 -44.90 34.75
CA VAL A 125 5.32 -45.56 33.98
C VAL A 125 4.98 -46.09 32.58
N ILE A 126 5.67 -45.60 31.54
CA ILE A 126 5.96 -46.31 30.28
C ILE A 126 7.36 -45.86 29.82
N LYS A 127 8.43 -46.62 30.12
CA LYS A 127 9.04 -47.71 29.34
C LYS A 127 9.43 -47.31 27.92
N LYS A 128 10.75 -47.34 27.70
CA LYS A 128 11.50 -46.98 26.51
C LYS A 128 11.26 -48.04 25.41
N GLU A 129 10.66 -47.66 24.29
CA GLU A 129 10.67 -48.44 23.05
C GLU A 129 10.95 -47.53 21.83
N GLU A 130 11.72 -48.09 20.91
CA GLU A 130 12.32 -47.52 19.71
C GLU A 130 11.32 -47.26 18.56
N PRO A 131 11.73 -46.50 17.52
CA PRO A 131 10.82 -45.83 16.59
C PRO A 131 10.30 -46.78 15.50
N LYS A 132 8.99 -46.73 15.24
CA LYS A 132 8.36 -47.31 14.04
C LYS A 132 7.48 -46.27 13.34
N ASP A 133 7.85 -46.02 12.09
CA ASP A 133 7.08 -45.52 10.95
C ASP A 133 5.91 -44.56 11.20
N ILE A 134 6.20 -43.26 11.00
CA ILE A 134 5.16 -42.23 10.80
C ILE A 134 4.57 -42.42 9.41
N LYS A 135 3.37 -43.00 9.35
CA LYS A 135 2.49 -42.92 8.19
C LYS A 135 2.14 -41.46 7.91
N ALA A 136 2.34 -41.06 6.65
CA ALA A 136 2.02 -39.75 6.11
C ALA A 136 0.57 -39.36 6.42
N ALA A 137 0.40 -38.24 7.14
CA ALA A 137 -0.88 -37.59 7.30
C ALA A 137 -1.24 -36.89 5.99
N VAL A 138 -2.34 -37.36 5.37
CA VAL A 138 -2.93 -36.80 4.15
C VAL A 138 -3.43 -35.39 4.46
N THR A 139 -2.75 -34.38 3.91
CA THR A 139 -3.26 -33.01 3.85
C THR A 139 -4.42 -32.97 2.84
N PRO A 140 -5.59 -32.39 3.17
CA PRO A 140 -6.65 -32.21 2.18
C PRO A 140 -6.18 -31.20 1.13
N SER A 141 -5.81 -31.70 -0.05
CA SER A 141 -5.60 -30.91 -1.25
C SER A 141 -6.96 -30.34 -1.69
N VAL A 142 -7.15 -29.05 -1.46
CA VAL A 142 -8.21 -28.27 -2.09
C VAL A 142 -7.89 -28.24 -3.58
N LYS A 143 -8.59 -29.06 -4.36
CA LYS A 143 -8.60 -28.96 -5.82
C LYS A 143 -9.30 -27.65 -6.16
N LEU A 144 -8.51 -26.61 -6.44
CA LEU A 144 -8.97 -25.49 -7.23
C LEU A 144 -9.18 -26.04 -8.64
N ASP A 145 -10.44 -26.31 -9.00
CA ASP A 145 -10.81 -26.56 -10.38
C ASP A 145 -10.41 -25.32 -11.17
N ALA A 146 -9.29 -25.42 -11.88
CA ALA A 146 -8.90 -24.50 -12.93
C ALA A 146 -9.93 -24.65 -14.06
N SER A 147 -11.09 -24.02 -13.85
CA SER A 147 -12.06 -23.75 -14.91
C SER A 147 -11.28 -23.10 -16.03
N SER A 148 -11.16 -23.80 -17.16
CA SER A 148 -10.68 -23.25 -18.42
C SER A 148 -11.27 -21.84 -18.61
N PRO A 149 -10.45 -20.83 -18.92
CA PRO A 149 -10.94 -19.45 -19.04
C PRO A 149 -12.08 -19.45 -20.06
N LYS A 150 -13.27 -19.04 -19.63
CA LYS A 150 -14.35 -18.75 -20.57
C LYS A 150 -13.79 -17.70 -21.52
N VAL A 151 -13.87 -17.99 -22.82
CA VAL A 151 -13.55 -17.02 -23.87
C VAL A 151 -14.44 -15.81 -23.63
N LEU A 152 -13.85 -14.74 -23.10
CA LEU A 152 -14.52 -13.48 -22.86
C LEU A 152 -14.60 -12.74 -24.20
N ASP A 153 -15.80 -12.32 -24.59
CA ASP A 153 -15.99 -11.46 -25.75
C ASP A 153 -15.52 -10.05 -25.39
N ILE A 154 -14.33 -9.71 -25.89
CA ILE A 154 -13.66 -8.43 -25.63
C ILE A 154 -14.53 -7.26 -26.08
N ASN A 155 -15.16 -7.37 -27.26
CA ASN A 155 -15.97 -6.31 -27.83
C ASN A 155 -17.22 -6.05 -26.99
N TYR A 156 -17.81 -7.13 -26.45
CA TYR A 156 -18.91 -7.00 -25.49
C TYR A 156 -18.46 -6.24 -24.24
N VAL A 157 -17.33 -6.62 -23.65
CA VAL A 157 -16.83 -5.99 -22.41
C VAL A 157 -16.51 -4.51 -22.64
N VAL A 158 -15.79 -4.17 -23.70
CA VAL A 158 -15.48 -2.78 -24.06
C VAL A 158 -16.76 -1.97 -24.21
N LYS A 159 -17.73 -2.48 -24.97
CA LYS A 159 -19.03 -1.81 -25.17
C LYS A 159 -19.78 -1.59 -23.87
N GLN A 160 -19.78 -2.58 -22.96
CA GLN A 160 -20.41 -2.44 -21.65
C GLN A 160 -19.69 -1.38 -20.80
N THR A 161 -18.35 -1.39 -20.78
CA THR A 161 -17.58 -0.41 -20.02
C THR A 161 -17.73 1.03 -20.53
N SER A 162 -18.00 1.23 -21.82
CA SER A 162 -18.31 2.55 -22.39
C SER A 162 -19.72 3.04 -22.04
N THR A 163 -20.63 2.20 -21.53
CA THR A 163 -21.93 2.66 -21.01
C THR A 163 -21.83 3.32 -19.64
N LEU A 164 -20.73 3.06 -18.93
CA LEU A 164 -20.49 3.67 -17.62
C LEU A 164 -20.04 5.12 -17.79
N PRO A 165 -20.56 6.05 -16.98
CA PRO A 165 -20.15 7.45 -17.06
C PRO A 165 -18.65 7.58 -16.81
N PRO A 166 -17.95 8.48 -17.51
CA PRO A 166 -16.55 8.74 -17.25
C PRO A 166 -16.32 9.31 -15.86
N ILE A 167 -15.09 9.18 -15.38
CA ILE A 167 -14.70 9.76 -14.10
C ILE A 167 -14.26 11.21 -14.37
N ASN A 168 -15.00 12.17 -13.80
CA ASN A 168 -14.76 13.60 -14.04
C ASN A 168 -13.29 13.98 -13.79
N GLY A 169 -12.67 14.60 -14.80
CA GLY A 169 -11.28 15.08 -14.73
C GLY A 169 -10.23 13.98 -14.88
N MET A 170 -10.62 12.78 -15.29
CA MET A 170 -9.71 11.66 -15.53
C MET A 170 -9.90 11.12 -16.95
N ILE A 171 -8.81 10.62 -17.52
CA ILE A 171 -8.81 9.89 -18.78
C ILE A 171 -8.60 8.40 -18.51
N ARG A 172 -9.29 7.56 -19.28
CA ARG A 172 -9.02 6.13 -19.29
C ARG A 172 -7.71 5.93 -20.04
N ASP A 173 -6.77 5.20 -19.46
CA ASP A 173 -5.48 4.93 -20.13
C ASP A 173 -5.40 3.46 -20.54
N TYR A 174 -5.78 2.57 -19.61
CA TYR A 174 -5.76 1.14 -19.84
C TYR A 174 -7.07 0.47 -19.45
N ILE A 175 -7.35 -0.66 -20.09
CA ILE A 175 -8.34 -1.63 -19.67
C ILE A 175 -7.74 -3.03 -19.70
N ILE A 176 -7.89 -3.77 -18.60
CA ILE A 176 -7.48 -5.17 -18.45
C ILE A 176 -8.74 -6.02 -18.59
N ILE A 177 -8.75 -6.94 -19.55
CA ILE A 177 -9.86 -7.87 -19.79
C ILE A 177 -9.28 -9.29 -19.82
N GLY A 178 -9.62 -10.10 -18.82
CA GLY A 178 -9.00 -11.41 -18.64
C GLY A 178 -7.50 -11.30 -18.38
N ASP A 179 -6.69 -11.86 -19.27
CA ASP A 179 -5.23 -11.90 -19.24
C ASP A 179 -4.57 -10.87 -20.18
N LYS A 180 -5.36 -9.95 -20.75
CA LYS A 180 -4.92 -9.01 -21.78
C LYS A 180 -5.07 -7.56 -21.33
N LEU A 181 -4.07 -6.73 -21.64
CA LEU A 181 -4.09 -5.28 -21.45
C LEU A 181 -4.36 -4.60 -22.79
N TYR A 182 -5.21 -3.58 -22.77
CA TYR A 182 -5.52 -2.76 -23.92
C TYR A 182 -5.35 -1.28 -23.57
N ILE A 183 -4.93 -0.49 -24.56
CA ILE A 183 -4.74 0.96 -24.46
C ILE A 183 -6.03 1.64 -24.94
N ALA A 184 -6.67 2.41 -24.08
CA ALA A 184 -8.02 2.96 -24.31
C ALA A 184 -8.10 4.46 -23.97
N PRO A 185 -7.40 5.34 -24.72
CA PRO A 185 -7.17 6.74 -24.33
C PRO A 185 -8.44 7.62 -24.41
N ASP A 186 -9.48 7.23 -25.15
CA ASP A 186 -10.66 8.07 -25.39
C ASP A 186 -12.01 7.31 -25.29
N GLU A 187 -13.07 8.08 -24.99
CA GLU A 187 -14.44 7.59 -24.78
C GLU A 187 -15.12 7.04 -26.05
N ASP A 188 -14.67 7.43 -27.24
CA ASP A 188 -15.37 7.19 -28.51
C ASP A 188 -14.77 6.08 -29.39
N THR A 189 -13.57 5.59 -29.07
CA THR A 189 -12.93 4.54 -29.87
C THR A 189 -13.36 3.17 -29.38
N SER A 190 -14.27 2.54 -30.14
CA SER A 190 -14.48 1.08 -30.11
C SER A 190 -13.21 0.29 -30.50
N GLU A 191 -12.17 0.99 -30.94
CA GLU A 191 -10.86 0.48 -31.31
C GLU A 191 -9.92 0.55 -30.10
N VAL A 192 -9.90 -0.52 -29.31
CA VAL A 192 -8.92 -0.65 -28.24
C VAL A 192 -7.69 -1.36 -28.78
N ALA A 193 -6.54 -0.70 -28.72
CA ALA A 193 -5.30 -1.28 -29.20
C ALA A 193 -4.79 -2.31 -28.19
N MET A 194 -4.62 -3.55 -28.63
CA MET A 194 -4.03 -4.61 -27.81
C MET A 194 -2.54 -4.33 -27.63
N MET A 195 -2.06 -4.46 -26.39
CA MET A 195 -0.62 -4.37 -26.12
C MET A 195 0.00 -5.76 -26.30
N ASP A 196 0.83 -5.93 -27.35
CA ASP A 196 1.41 -7.23 -27.70
C ASP A 196 2.41 -7.76 -26.68
N SER A 197 3.07 -6.87 -25.93
CA SER A 197 4.01 -7.23 -24.86
C SER A 197 3.64 -6.54 -23.56
N LEU A 198 3.14 -7.33 -22.60
CA LEU A 198 2.97 -6.85 -21.23
C LEU A 198 4.35 -6.77 -20.56
N PRO A 199 4.67 -5.69 -19.83
CA PRO A 199 5.83 -5.68 -18.97
C PRO A 199 5.65 -6.76 -17.90
N ASP A 200 6.64 -7.66 -17.78
CA ASP A 200 6.68 -8.62 -16.68
C ASP A 200 7.13 -7.93 -15.38
N GLY A 201 6.52 -8.30 -14.25
CA GLY A 201 6.82 -7.74 -12.94
C GLY A 201 5.78 -6.76 -12.39
N GLY A 202 6.23 -5.81 -11.56
CA GLY A 202 5.37 -4.90 -10.82
C GLY A 202 4.88 -3.73 -11.67
N PHE A 203 3.57 -3.51 -11.70
CA PHE A 203 2.95 -2.35 -12.31
C PHE A 203 2.63 -1.30 -11.22
N VAL A 204 3.38 -0.20 -11.22
CA VAL A 204 3.19 0.90 -10.26
C VAL A 204 2.02 1.77 -10.74
N ALA A 205 0.88 1.65 -10.06
CA ALA A 205 -0.37 2.31 -10.44
C ALA A 205 -0.72 3.50 -9.52
N GLU A 206 0.27 4.23 -8.99
CA GLU A 206 0.05 5.26 -7.97
C GLU A 206 -0.81 6.43 -8.44
N ASP A 207 -0.72 6.78 -9.72
CA ASP A 207 -1.50 7.84 -10.37
C ASP A 207 -2.78 7.33 -11.04
N TYR A 208 -3.11 6.05 -10.84
CA TYR A 208 -4.31 5.45 -11.41
C TYR A 208 -5.39 5.22 -10.36
N LEU A 209 -6.62 5.55 -10.74
CA LEU A 209 -7.83 5.12 -10.07
C LEU A 209 -8.35 3.86 -10.77
N PRO A 210 -8.25 2.67 -10.13
CA PRO A 210 -8.79 1.44 -10.70
C PRO A 210 -10.32 1.43 -10.57
N ARG A 211 -11.02 1.16 -11.67
CA ARG A 211 -12.47 0.90 -11.68
C ARG A 211 -12.74 -0.55 -12.08
N LEU A 212 -13.44 -1.27 -11.20
CA LEU A 212 -13.78 -2.68 -11.41
C LEU A 212 -15.11 -2.80 -12.16
N TYR A 213 -15.14 -3.63 -13.20
CA TYR A 213 -16.38 -4.07 -13.84
C TYR A 213 -16.70 -5.50 -13.40
N ILE A 214 -17.83 -5.68 -12.73
CA ILE A 214 -18.25 -6.94 -12.11
C ILE A 214 -19.55 -7.44 -12.75
N GLU A 215 -19.54 -8.68 -13.23
CA GLU A 215 -20.72 -9.35 -13.78
C GLU A 215 -20.87 -10.72 -13.11
N ASN A 216 -22.06 -11.06 -12.63
CA ASN A 216 -22.33 -12.33 -11.93
C ASN A 216 -21.36 -12.61 -10.74
N GLY A 217 -20.98 -11.56 -10.01
CA GLY A 217 -20.06 -11.66 -8.87
C GLY A 217 -18.60 -11.94 -9.23
N ARG A 218 -18.22 -11.78 -10.50
CA ARG A 218 -16.84 -11.94 -10.98
C ARG A 218 -16.33 -10.66 -11.61
N VAL A 219 -15.06 -10.34 -11.38
CA VAL A 219 -14.39 -9.24 -12.09
C VAL A 219 -14.19 -9.67 -13.54
N ILE A 220 -14.75 -8.92 -14.47
CA ILE A 220 -14.66 -9.18 -15.91
C ILE A 220 -13.64 -8.23 -16.54
N ALA A 221 -13.52 -7.00 -16.03
CA ALA A 221 -12.52 -6.04 -16.46
C ALA A 221 -12.07 -5.11 -15.33
N VAL A 222 -10.89 -4.53 -15.51
CA VAL A 222 -10.33 -3.46 -14.66
C VAL A 222 -9.91 -2.32 -15.57
N GLU A 223 -10.47 -1.14 -15.36
CA GLU A 223 -10.01 0.07 -16.02
C GLU A 223 -9.05 0.83 -15.13
N LEU A 224 -8.02 1.42 -15.72
CA LEU A 224 -7.06 2.27 -15.04
C LEU A 224 -7.22 3.71 -15.57
N TRP A 225 -7.69 4.59 -14.70
CA TRP A 225 -7.95 6.00 -15.00
C TRP A 225 -6.87 6.88 -14.40
N ARG A 226 -6.32 7.85 -15.13
CA ARG A 226 -5.37 8.84 -14.58
C ARG A 226 -5.89 10.25 -14.70
N GLU A 227 -5.42 11.14 -13.85
CA GLU A 227 -5.71 12.58 -13.96
C GLU A 227 -5.21 13.10 -15.33
N GLN A 228 -6.01 13.97 -15.95
CA GLN A 228 -5.70 14.57 -17.25
C GLN A 228 -4.56 15.60 -17.15
#